data_AF-A0A957IWR3-F1
#
_entry.id   AF-A0A957IWR3-F1
#
_cell.length_a   1.000
_cell.length_b   1.000
_cell.length_c   1.000
_cell.angle_alpha   90.00
_cell.angle_beta   90.00
_cell.angle_gamma   90.00
#
_symmetry.space_group_name_H-M   'P 1'
#
loop_
_entity.id
_entity.type
_entity.pdbx_description
1 polymer ?
#
loop_
_entity_poly.entity_id
_entity_poly.type
_entity_poly.pdbx_seq_one_letter_code
_entity_poly.pdbx_strand_id
1 'polypeptide(L)'
;YWYAAAAALRAGWVPLWNPDIFLGAPFLANSQVGFFYPLNWPLWLLLPTPYAVTATILLHLAIGGLGAYAAGRRLLNLGQTGALLTAVSFTLGGYVTAQVEHVNQLQAMAWLPWFFVMAGGLGIGDWRLVARRGWWLAGLFALQLLAGHTQTVFITVVGLGVWLLPILWHKFYGFVRVRPRLSASYLLLPFMLGGVMALGLTAVQLLPTLELSQLSSRQGGLSVNEVLSFSWHPLLAAHSLLPTYGQSLFSEYVAFLPLTVLLLAGVGAWQWRHNKPVLPFIILV
;
A
#
# COMPACT_ATOMS: atom_id res chain seq x y z
N TYR A 1 5.45 -21.67 -5.34
CA TYR A 1 5.00 -21.30 -3.98
C TYR A 1 3.52 -21.53 -3.74
N TRP A 2 2.60 -20.92 -4.51
CA TRP A 2 1.15 -21.02 -4.24
C TRP A 2 0.58 -22.45 -4.32
N TYR A 3 1.11 -23.31 -5.20
CA TYR A 3 0.75 -24.73 -5.22
C TYR A 3 1.09 -25.43 -3.89
N ALA A 4 2.31 -25.24 -3.38
CA ALA A 4 2.74 -25.81 -2.11
C ALA A 4 1.94 -25.25 -0.91
N ALA A 5 1.67 -23.94 -0.88
CA ALA A 5 0.82 -23.33 0.15
C ALA A 5 -0.60 -23.93 0.16
N ALA A 6 -1.22 -24.03 -1.01
CA ALA A 6 -2.57 -24.58 -1.14
C ALA A 6 -2.63 -26.07 -0.79
N ALA A 7 -1.64 -26.86 -1.23
CA ALA A 7 -1.53 -28.27 -0.88
C ALA A 7 -1.37 -28.48 0.63
N ALA A 8 -0.48 -27.71 1.27
CA ALA A 8 -0.26 -27.78 2.71
C ALA A 8 -1.52 -27.39 3.51
N LEU A 9 -2.16 -26.28 3.12
CA LEU A 9 -3.38 -25.80 3.77
C LEU A 9 -4.52 -26.82 3.67
N ARG A 10 -4.73 -27.44 2.50
CA ARG A 10 -5.75 -28.49 2.30
C ARG A 10 -5.44 -29.77 3.07
N ALA A 11 -4.16 -30.09 3.25
CA ALA A 11 -3.72 -31.21 4.06
C ALA A 11 -3.68 -30.88 5.57
N GLY A 12 -4.04 -29.66 5.97
CA GLY A 12 -4.19 -29.28 7.38
C GLY A 12 -2.87 -29.01 8.12
N TRP A 13 -1.78 -28.71 7.42
CA TRP A 13 -0.48 -28.43 8.04
C TRP A 13 0.12 -27.10 7.57
N VAL A 14 1.02 -26.55 8.40
CA VAL A 14 1.73 -25.29 8.13
C VAL A 14 3.06 -25.59 7.42
N PRO A 15 3.28 -25.08 6.20
CA PRO A 15 4.47 -25.42 5.41
C PRO A 15 5.72 -24.67 5.87
N LEU A 16 6.52 -25.29 6.74
CA LEU A 16 7.80 -24.71 7.18
C LEU A 16 8.89 -24.81 6.10
N TRP A 17 8.92 -25.90 5.34
CA TRP A 17 9.95 -26.20 4.35
C TRP A 17 9.33 -26.56 3.01
N ASN A 18 9.99 -26.17 1.91
CA ASN A 18 9.61 -26.57 0.56
C ASN A 18 10.75 -27.38 -0.08
N PRO A 19 10.57 -28.69 -0.31
CA PRO A 19 11.60 -29.55 -0.89
C PRO A 19 11.78 -29.33 -2.40
N ASP A 20 10.82 -28.69 -3.07
CA ASP A 20 10.76 -28.61 -4.54
C ASP A 20 11.64 -27.49 -5.12
N ILE A 21 12.31 -26.69 -4.28
CA ILE A 21 13.10 -25.53 -4.68
C ILE A 21 14.53 -25.70 -4.19
N PHE A 22 15.51 -25.74 -5.11
CA PHE A 22 16.95 -25.76 -4.81
C PHE A 22 17.36 -26.81 -3.75
N LEU A 23 16.81 -28.03 -3.82
CA LEU A 23 17.01 -29.11 -2.83
C LEU A 23 16.43 -28.83 -1.44
N GLY A 24 15.68 -27.73 -1.30
CA GLY A 24 14.99 -27.35 -0.10
C GLY A 24 15.16 -25.85 0.22
N ALA A 25 14.06 -25.20 0.59
CA ALA A 25 14.07 -23.82 1.04
C ALA A 25 13.09 -23.59 2.20
N PRO A 26 13.40 -22.65 3.14
CA PRO A 26 12.52 -22.32 4.25
C PRO A 26 11.29 -21.55 3.74
N PHE A 27 10.19 -22.27 3.54
CA PHE A 27 9.00 -21.79 2.87
C PHE A 27 8.26 -20.73 3.68
N LEU A 28 7.97 -21.01 4.95
CA LEU A 28 7.21 -20.09 5.80
C LEU A 28 8.00 -18.80 6.08
N ALA A 29 9.32 -18.90 6.16
CA ALA A 29 10.19 -17.75 6.35
C ALA A 29 10.24 -16.81 5.13
N ASN A 30 9.86 -17.29 3.94
CA ASN A 30 9.67 -16.43 2.79
C ASN A 30 8.35 -15.67 2.91
N SER A 31 8.40 -14.45 3.44
CA SER A 31 7.23 -13.58 3.57
C SER A 31 6.46 -13.36 2.27
N GLN A 32 7.13 -13.35 1.10
CA GLN A 32 6.49 -13.11 -0.19
C GLN A 32 5.45 -14.17 -0.58
N VAL A 33 5.46 -15.33 0.08
CA VAL A 33 4.42 -16.35 -0.11
C VAL A 33 3.05 -15.86 0.36
N GLY A 34 3.03 -15.01 1.39
CA GLY A 34 1.80 -14.54 2.00
C GLY A 34 0.97 -15.66 2.63
N PHE A 35 1.61 -16.67 3.24
CA PHE A 35 0.90 -17.83 3.79
C PHE A 35 -0.09 -17.41 4.87
N PHE A 36 0.28 -16.51 5.78
CA PHE A 36 -0.61 -16.00 6.83
C PHE A 36 -1.51 -14.83 6.38
N TYR A 37 -1.48 -14.44 5.10
CA TYR A 37 -2.40 -13.44 4.58
C TYR A 37 -3.81 -14.03 4.49
N PRO A 38 -4.79 -13.53 5.26
CA PRO A 38 -6.04 -14.26 5.50
C PRO A 38 -6.91 -14.41 4.25
N LEU A 39 -6.83 -13.50 3.28
CA LEU A 39 -7.62 -13.59 2.05
C LEU A 39 -7.09 -14.65 1.08
N ASN A 40 -5.88 -15.17 1.29
CA ASN A 40 -5.37 -16.29 0.50
C ASN A 40 -6.03 -17.62 0.87
N TRP A 41 -6.37 -17.84 2.16
CA TRP A 41 -6.82 -19.14 2.64
C TRP A 41 -8.11 -19.63 1.98
N PRO A 42 -9.21 -18.84 1.92
CA PRO A 42 -10.42 -19.29 1.24
C PRO A 42 -10.16 -19.60 -0.23
N LEU A 43 -9.35 -18.79 -0.91
CA LEU A 43 -9.04 -19.01 -2.32
C LEU A 43 -8.25 -20.30 -2.55
N TRP A 44 -7.26 -20.58 -1.69
CA TRP A 44 -6.47 -21.81 -1.75
C TRP A 44 -7.26 -23.05 -1.35
N LEU A 45 -8.20 -22.94 -0.42
CA LEU A 45 -9.07 -24.06 -0.02
C LEU A 45 -10.10 -24.39 -1.11
N LEU A 46 -10.69 -23.37 -1.73
CA LEU A 46 -11.85 -23.53 -2.60
C LEU A 46 -11.52 -23.65 -4.09
N LEU A 47 -10.39 -23.09 -4.55
CA LEU A 47 -10.07 -22.99 -5.98
C LEU A 47 -8.76 -23.69 -6.33
N PRO A 48 -8.66 -24.34 -7.50
CA PRO A 48 -7.37 -24.73 -8.05
C PRO A 48 -6.42 -23.53 -8.15
N THR A 49 -5.12 -23.74 -7.96
CA THR A 49 -4.13 -22.66 -7.79
C THR A 49 -4.16 -21.60 -8.90
N PRO A 50 -4.28 -21.91 -10.20
CA PRO A 50 -4.39 -20.88 -11.24
C PRO A 50 -5.60 -19.97 -11.05
N TYR A 51 -6.76 -20.53 -10.70
CA TYR A 51 -7.98 -19.76 -10.45
C TYR A 51 -7.91 -18.98 -9.14
N ALA A 52 -7.21 -19.49 -8.13
CA ALA A 52 -6.93 -18.72 -6.90
C ALA A 52 -6.11 -17.46 -7.21
N VAL A 53 -5.14 -17.53 -8.14
CA VAL A 53 -4.37 -16.37 -8.60
C VAL A 53 -5.28 -15.35 -9.30
N THR A 54 -6.12 -15.79 -10.23
CA THR A 54 -7.07 -14.89 -10.90
C THR A 54 -8.06 -14.26 -9.90
N ALA A 55 -8.61 -15.06 -8.99
CA ALA A 55 -9.56 -14.58 -7.99
C ALA A 55 -8.92 -13.56 -7.03
N THR A 56 -7.66 -13.76 -6.61
CA THR A 56 -6.97 -12.78 -5.76
C THR A 56 -6.76 -11.47 -6.50
N ILE A 57 -6.40 -11.49 -7.79
CA ILE A 57 -6.19 -10.26 -8.56
C ILE A 57 -7.50 -9.46 -8.61
N LEU A 58 -8.61 -10.09 -8.99
CA LEU A 58 -9.91 -9.43 -9.07
C LEU A 58 -10.39 -8.91 -7.70
N LEU A 59 -10.21 -9.72 -6.65
CA LEU A 59 -10.56 -9.34 -5.28
C LEU A 59 -9.79 -8.10 -4.83
N HIS A 60 -8.49 -8.04 -5.07
CA HIS A 60 -7.65 -6.93 -4.59
C HIS A 60 -7.82 -5.66 -5.44
N LEU A 61 -8.12 -5.79 -6.73
CA LEU A 61 -8.59 -4.66 -7.53
C LEU A 61 -9.91 -4.09 -6.97
N ALA A 62 -10.86 -4.95 -6.59
CA ALA A 62 -12.11 -4.50 -5.98
C ALA A 62 -11.88 -3.83 -4.61
N ILE A 63 -11.07 -4.43 -3.73
CA ILE A 63 -10.73 -3.86 -2.42
C ILE A 63 -10.05 -2.49 -2.59
N GLY A 64 -9.07 -2.39 -3.48
CA GLY A 64 -8.37 -1.15 -3.77
C GLY A 64 -9.29 -0.07 -4.33
N GLY A 65 -10.13 -0.42 -5.31
CA GLY A 65 -11.09 0.50 -5.91
C GLY A 65 -12.15 0.99 -4.93
N LEU A 66 -12.70 0.11 -4.10
CA LEU A 66 -13.65 0.48 -3.05
C LEU A 66 -13.00 1.40 -2.01
N GLY A 67 -11.75 1.12 -1.63
CA GLY A 67 -10.97 1.96 -0.73
C GLY A 67 -10.73 3.35 -1.32
N ALA A 68 -10.33 3.42 -2.59
CA ALA A 68 -10.08 4.68 -3.31
C ALA A 68 -11.35 5.50 -3.50
N TYR A 69 -12.48 4.85 -3.84
CA TYR A 69 -13.80 5.48 -3.85
C TYR A 69 -14.15 6.06 -2.48
N ALA A 70 -14.04 5.25 -1.42
CA ALA A 70 -14.34 5.67 -0.05
C ALA A 70 -13.44 6.82 0.40
N ALA A 71 -12.15 6.81 0.03
CA ALA A 71 -11.22 7.89 0.32
C ALA A 71 -11.63 9.17 -0.41
N GLY A 72 -11.97 9.10 -1.70
CA GLY A 72 -12.51 10.22 -2.46
C GLY A 72 -13.77 10.83 -1.82
N ARG A 73 -14.69 9.99 -1.34
CA ARG A 73 -15.92 10.44 -0.67
C ARG A 73 -15.68 11.03 0.71
N ARG A 74 -14.85 10.39 1.55
CA ARG A 74 -14.71 10.76 2.97
C ARG A 74 -13.58 11.74 3.27
N LEU A 75 -12.49 11.64 2.52
CA LEU A 75 -11.31 12.48 2.73
C LEU A 75 -11.37 13.75 1.90
N LEU A 76 -11.73 13.60 0.63
CA LEU A 76 -11.73 14.69 -0.35
C LEU A 76 -13.12 15.32 -0.55
N ASN A 77 -14.17 14.78 0.09
CA ASN A 77 -15.56 15.21 -0.05
C ASN A 77 -16.05 15.29 -1.50
N LEU A 78 -15.54 14.40 -2.36
CA LEU A 78 -15.94 14.37 -3.77
C LEU A 78 -17.39 13.89 -3.93
N GLY A 79 -18.04 14.36 -4.99
CA GLY A 79 -19.28 13.77 -5.48
C GLY A 79 -19.08 12.33 -5.97
N GLN A 80 -20.18 11.64 -6.29
CA GLN A 80 -20.15 10.24 -6.73
C GLN A 80 -19.24 10.03 -7.94
N THR A 81 -19.37 10.87 -8.96
CA THR A 81 -18.57 10.80 -10.20
C THR A 81 -17.09 11.03 -9.92
N GLY A 82 -16.74 12.03 -9.11
CA GLY A 82 -15.35 12.31 -8.76
C GLY A 82 -14.70 11.15 -8.02
N ALA A 83 -15.41 10.56 -7.05
CA ALA A 83 -14.91 9.41 -6.31
C ALA A 83 -14.81 8.14 -7.18
N LEU A 84 -15.73 7.94 -8.13
CA LEU A 84 -15.65 6.84 -9.09
C LEU A 84 -14.41 7.00 -10.00
N LEU A 85 -14.16 8.22 -10.48
CA LEU A 85 -12.95 8.52 -11.24
C LEU A 85 -11.69 8.26 -10.40
N THR A 86 -11.67 8.62 -9.11
CA THR A 86 -10.56 8.28 -8.20
C THR A 86 -10.35 6.76 -8.11
N ALA A 87 -11.43 5.99 -7.94
CA ALA A 87 -11.35 4.54 -7.86
C ALA A 87 -10.78 3.91 -9.13
N VAL A 88 -11.32 4.31 -10.29
CA VAL A 88 -10.86 3.82 -11.60
C VAL A 88 -9.41 4.23 -11.86
N SER A 89 -9.03 5.46 -11.54
CA SER A 89 -7.66 5.95 -11.70
C SER A 89 -6.66 5.17 -10.84
N PHE A 90 -7.07 4.78 -9.64
CA PHE A 90 -6.24 3.96 -8.76
C PHE A 90 -6.10 2.52 -9.30
N THR A 91 -7.21 1.85 -9.59
CA THR A 91 -7.19 0.42 -9.95
C THR A 91 -6.69 0.15 -11.36
N LEU A 92 -6.98 1.05 -12.30
CA LEU A 92 -6.57 0.95 -13.70
C LEU A 92 -5.41 1.88 -14.03
N GLY A 93 -4.79 2.48 -13.01
CA GLY A 93 -3.55 3.24 -13.15
C GLY A 93 -2.38 2.33 -13.52
N GLY A 94 -1.35 2.93 -14.13
CA GLY A 94 -0.16 2.24 -14.62
C GLY A 94 0.55 1.44 -13.53
N TYR A 95 0.67 1.97 -12.31
CA TYR A 95 1.38 1.25 -11.25
C TYR A 95 0.65 -0.02 -10.80
N VAL A 96 -0.65 0.07 -10.47
CA VAL A 96 -1.43 -1.11 -10.06
C VAL A 96 -1.47 -2.16 -11.18
N THR A 97 -1.66 -1.72 -12.43
CA THR A 97 -1.72 -2.62 -13.58
C THR A 97 -0.37 -3.26 -13.91
N ALA A 98 0.74 -2.53 -13.80
CA ALA A 98 2.10 -3.07 -13.97
C ALA A 98 2.44 -4.11 -12.89
N GLN A 99 1.89 -3.96 -11.69
CA GLN A 99 2.17 -4.83 -10.55
C GLN A 99 1.18 -5.99 -10.39
N VAL A 100 0.22 -6.16 -11.31
CA VAL A 100 -0.73 -7.29 -11.27
C VAL A 100 -0.03 -8.66 -11.31
N GLU A 101 1.13 -8.74 -11.98
CA GLU A 101 1.94 -9.97 -12.01
C GLU A 101 2.64 -10.26 -10.67
N HIS A 102 2.86 -9.23 -9.86
CA HIS A 102 3.41 -9.32 -8.52
C HIS A 102 2.28 -9.36 -7.48
N VAL A 103 1.65 -10.52 -7.36
CA VAL A 103 0.44 -10.72 -6.54
C VAL A 103 0.56 -10.19 -5.11
N ASN A 104 1.69 -10.41 -4.43
CA ASN A 104 1.94 -9.89 -3.08
C ASN A 104 1.96 -8.35 -3.03
N GLN A 105 2.54 -7.70 -4.05
CA GLN A 105 2.53 -6.23 -4.16
C GLN A 105 1.11 -5.72 -4.37
N LEU A 106 0.36 -6.31 -5.31
CA LEU A 106 -1.05 -5.97 -5.55
C LEU A 106 -1.89 -6.12 -4.27
N GLN A 107 -1.69 -7.21 -3.53
CA GLN A 107 -2.37 -7.47 -2.26
C GLN A 107 -2.09 -6.37 -1.23
N ALA A 108 -0.82 -5.99 -1.04
CA ALA A 108 -0.46 -4.93 -0.10
C ALA A 108 -1.00 -3.56 -0.55
N MET A 109 -0.91 -3.24 -1.84
CA MET A 109 -1.36 -1.96 -2.39
C MET A 109 -2.87 -1.76 -2.31
N ALA A 110 -3.66 -2.82 -2.45
CA ALA A 110 -5.11 -2.74 -2.34
C ALA A 110 -5.58 -2.13 -1.00
N TRP A 111 -4.77 -2.25 0.05
CA TRP A 111 -5.07 -1.68 1.37
C TRP A 111 -4.68 -0.21 1.51
N LEU A 112 -3.79 0.33 0.67
CA LEU A 112 -3.26 1.69 0.77
C LEU A 112 -4.39 2.75 0.87
N PRO A 113 -5.44 2.76 0.02
CA PRO A 113 -6.49 3.76 0.11
C PRO A 113 -7.27 3.73 1.44
N TRP A 114 -7.37 2.55 2.08
CA TRP A 114 -8.11 2.39 3.33
C TRP A 114 -7.41 3.08 4.51
N PHE A 115 -6.08 3.25 4.47
CA PHE A 115 -5.38 4.06 5.45
C PHE A 115 -5.85 5.51 5.41
N PHE A 116 -6.02 6.08 4.21
CA PHE A 116 -6.54 7.44 4.01
C PHE A 116 -8.01 7.57 4.44
N VAL A 117 -8.82 6.53 4.25
CA VAL A 117 -10.19 6.48 4.80
C VAL A 117 -10.17 6.56 6.33
N MET A 118 -9.27 5.84 7.00
CA MET A 118 -9.12 5.87 8.46
C MET A 118 -8.46 7.16 8.96
N ALA A 119 -7.66 7.81 8.12
CA ALA A 119 -7.04 9.09 8.41
C ALA A 119 -8.05 10.25 8.39
N GLY A 120 -9.13 10.12 7.63
CA GLY A 120 -10.21 11.11 7.53
C GLY A 120 -10.84 11.43 8.89
N GLY A 121 -10.84 12.71 9.28
CA GLY A 121 -11.40 13.17 10.55
C GLY A 121 -10.58 12.77 11.79
N LEU A 122 -9.31 12.38 11.61
CA LEU A 122 -8.36 12.33 12.72
C LEU A 122 -8.20 13.74 13.27
N GLY A 123 -8.28 13.86 14.58
CA GLY A 123 -8.18 15.14 15.26
C GLY A 123 -9.14 15.26 16.42
N ILE A 124 -10.29 14.57 16.43
CA ILE A 124 -11.24 14.68 17.56
C ILE A 124 -10.53 14.19 18.84
N GLY A 125 -10.53 15.02 19.89
CA GLY A 125 -9.87 14.75 21.18
C GLY A 125 -10.52 13.66 22.04
N ASP A 126 -11.10 12.66 21.40
CA ASP A 126 -11.74 11.51 22.03
C ASP A 126 -10.80 10.30 21.97
N TRP A 127 -10.27 9.89 23.13
CA TRP A 127 -9.35 8.76 23.24
C TRP A 127 -9.98 7.43 22.78
N ARG A 128 -11.30 7.27 22.90
CA ARG A 128 -11.99 6.04 22.45
C ARG A 128 -11.94 5.93 20.94
N LEU A 129 -12.09 7.06 20.24
CA LEU A 129 -11.95 7.14 18.79
C LEU A 129 -10.51 6.83 18.37
N VAL A 130 -9.52 7.38 19.06
CA VAL A 130 -8.08 7.10 18.83
C VAL A 130 -7.80 5.62 18.94
N ALA A 131 -8.21 4.99 20.05
CA ALA A 131 -8.00 3.56 20.30
C ALA A 131 -8.69 2.71 19.23
N ARG A 132 -9.96 3.00 18.90
CA ARG A 132 -10.71 2.30 17.85
C ARG A 132 -10.01 2.41 16.49
N ARG A 133 -9.52 3.58 16.13
CA ARG A 133 -8.77 3.77 14.88
C ARG A 133 -7.42 3.07 14.89
N GLY A 134 -6.74 3.07 16.04
CA GLY A 134 -5.52 2.29 16.25
C GLY A 134 -5.74 0.80 15.95
N TRP A 135 -6.85 0.22 16.41
CA TRP A 135 -7.21 -1.16 16.07
C TRP A 135 -7.43 -1.39 14.57
N TRP A 136 -8.16 -0.51 13.89
CA TRP A 136 -8.35 -0.62 12.44
C TRP A 136 -7.04 -0.47 11.67
N LEU A 137 -6.19 0.48 12.06
CA LEU A 137 -4.87 0.68 11.48
C LEU A 137 -3.94 -0.50 11.76
N ALA A 138 -4.03 -1.14 12.93
CA ALA A 138 -3.31 -2.38 13.22
C ALA A 138 -3.71 -3.48 12.24
N GLY A 139 -5.01 -3.64 11.98
CA GLY A 139 -5.50 -4.58 10.98
C GLY A 139 -4.97 -4.28 9.57
N LEU A 140 -5.00 -3.02 9.14
CA LEU A 140 -4.51 -2.63 7.81
C LEU A 140 -3.00 -2.84 7.65
N PHE A 141 -2.19 -2.43 8.64
CA PHE A 141 -0.75 -2.69 8.63
C PHE A 141 -0.45 -4.18 8.68
N ALA A 142 -1.18 -4.95 9.50
CA ALA A 142 -1.02 -6.40 9.55
C ALA A 142 -1.33 -7.04 8.20
N LEU A 143 -2.40 -6.61 7.52
CA LEU A 143 -2.74 -7.10 6.18
C LEU A 143 -1.64 -6.80 5.15
N GLN A 144 -1.06 -5.60 5.14
CA GLN A 144 0.04 -5.28 4.23
C GLN A 144 1.33 -6.07 4.55
N LEU A 145 1.66 -6.23 5.84
CA LEU A 145 2.83 -7.00 6.27
C LEU A 145 2.68 -8.49 5.92
N LEU A 146 1.51 -9.07 6.19
CA LEU A 146 1.22 -10.47 5.89
C LEU A 146 1.08 -10.75 4.39
N ALA A 147 0.72 -9.75 3.58
CA ALA A 147 0.77 -9.87 2.12
C ALA A 147 2.19 -10.13 1.60
N GLY A 148 3.23 -9.83 2.39
CA GLY A 148 4.59 -10.26 2.09
C GLY A 148 5.40 -9.30 1.24
N HIS A 149 5.03 -8.01 1.23
CA HIS A 149 5.79 -6.99 0.50
C HIS A 149 6.03 -5.75 1.37
N THR A 150 7.15 -5.78 2.11
CA THR A 150 7.54 -4.76 3.09
C THR A 150 7.76 -3.37 2.47
N GLN A 151 8.17 -3.30 1.20
CA GLN A 151 8.35 -2.03 0.50
C GLN A 151 7.02 -1.27 0.31
N THR A 152 5.89 -1.94 0.08
CA THR A 152 4.58 -1.25 0.03
C THR A 152 4.18 -0.70 1.39
N VAL A 153 4.55 -1.36 2.51
CA VAL A 153 4.32 -0.82 3.86
C VAL A 153 5.12 0.48 4.04
N PHE A 154 6.39 0.48 3.63
CA PHE A 154 7.21 1.69 3.64
C PHE A 154 6.60 2.81 2.80
N ILE A 155 6.21 2.53 1.55
CA ILE A 155 5.53 3.49 0.66
C ILE A 155 4.25 4.04 1.31
N THR A 156 3.48 3.18 1.98
CA THR A 156 2.26 3.57 2.70
C THR A 156 2.57 4.54 3.84
N VAL A 157 3.57 4.23 4.67
CA VAL A 157 3.99 5.09 5.78
C VAL A 157 4.50 6.44 5.28
N VAL A 158 5.33 6.44 4.23
CA VAL A 158 5.84 7.67 3.61
C VAL A 158 4.69 8.49 3.03
N GLY A 159 3.78 7.88 2.26
CA GLY A 159 2.62 8.54 1.67
C GLY A 159 1.70 9.16 2.73
N LEU A 160 1.45 8.45 3.83
CA LEU A 160 0.70 8.98 4.98
C LEU A 160 1.44 10.14 5.66
N GLY A 161 2.77 10.00 5.82
CA GLY A 161 3.62 11.05 6.37
C GLY A 161 3.52 12.33 5.54
N VAL A 162 3.74 12.24 4.23
CA VAL A 162 3.63 13.37 3.30
C VAL A 162 2.22 13.98 3.33
N TRP A 163 1.17 13.17 3.37
CA TRP A 163 -0.21 13.66 3.47
C TRP A 163 -0.49 14.40 4.79
N LEU A 164 0.13 13.97 5.90
CA LEU A 164 0.01 14.63 7.20
C LEU A 164 0.87 15.89 7.32
N LEU A 165 1.94 16.04 6.52
CA LEU A 165 2.88 17.16 6.63
C LEU A 165 2.20 18.54 6.60
N PRO A 166 1.28 18.87 5.66
CA PRO A 166 0.63 20.18 5.66
C PRO A 166 -0.21 20.42 6.92
N ILE A 167 -0.91 19.39 7.42
CA ILE A 167 -1.75 19.47 8.62
C ILE A 167 -0.88 19.76 9.86
N LEU A 168 0.25 19.09 9.96
CA LEU A 168 1.23 19.32 11.02
C LEU A 168 1.88 20.70 10.88
N TRP A 169 2.34 21.06 9.67
CA TRP A 169 3.01 22.32 9.38
C TRP A 169 2.15 23.54 9.73
N HIS A 170 0.89 23.57 9.29
CA HIS A 170 -0.05 24.66 9.61
C HIS A 170 -0.26 24.81 11.11
N LYS A 171 -0.23 23.70 11.85
CA LYS A 171 -0.38 23.71 13.29
C LYS A 171 0.87 24.23 14.02
N PHE A 172 2.07 23.88 13.54
CA PHE A 172 3.33 24.31 14.15
C PHE A 172 3.69 25.76 13.81
N TYR A 173 3.35 26.24 12.60
CA TYR A 173 3.82 27.53 12.09
C TYR A 173 2.73 28.60 11.89
N GLY A 174 1.46 28.33 12.23
CA GLY A 174 0.48 29.36 12.58
C GLY A 174 0.05 30.37 11.49
N PHE A 175 0.21 30.08 10.19
CA PHE A 175 -0.11 31.04 9.13
C PHE A 175 -1.61 31.18 8.77
N VAL A 176 -2.49 30.31 9.26
CA VAL A 176 -3.95 30.38 9.04
C VAL A 176 -4.65 30.05 10.36
N ARG A 177 -5.68 30.83 10.75
CA ARG A 177 -6.56 30.56 11.89
C ARG A 177 -7.35 29.26 11.68
N VAL A 178 -6.70 28.11 11.78
CA VAL A 178 -7.37 26.81 11.88
C VAL A 178 -7.72 26.61 13.35
N ARG A 179 -8.98 26.28 13.64
CA ARG A 179 -9.54 26.19 15.00
C ARG A 179 -8.56 25.46 15.96
N PRO A 180 -8.08 26.12 17.03
CA PRO A 180 -7.05 25.58 17.90
C PRO A 180 -7.71 24.65 18.91
N ARG A 181 -7.61 23.32 18.74
CA ARG A 181 -7.99 22.43 19.86
C ARG A 181 -7.41 21.03 19.89
N LEU A 182 -6.67 20.59 18.86
CA LEU A 182 -6.39 19.16 18.72
C LEU A 182 -4.88 18.92 18.72
N SER A 183 -4.38 18.20 19.73
CA SER A 183 -2.95 17.85 19.86
C SER A 183 -2.48 17.00 18.68
N ALA A 184 -1.21 17.17 18.25
CA ALA A 184 -0.64 16.40 17.14
C ALA A 184 -0.56 14.91 17.51
N SER A 185 -0.53 14.63 18.82
CA SER A 185 -0.67 13.28 19.36
C SER A 185 -1.97 12.61 18.94
N TYR A 186 -3.11 13.30 18.88
CA TYR A 186 -4.39 12.70 18.45
C TYR A 186 -4.41 12.34 16.95
N LEU A 187 -3.50 12.91 16.16
CA LEU A 187 -3.33 12.58 14.74
C LEU A 187 -2.38 11.39 14.57
N LEU A 188 -1.25 11.38 15.28
CA LEU A 188 -0.17 10.41 15.07
C LEU A 188 -0.32 9.14 15.91
N LEU A 189 -0.90 9.23 17.11
CA LEU A 189 -0.99 8.13 18.06
C LEU A 189 -1.73 6.90 17.50
N PRO A 190 -2.86 7.03 16.76
CA PRO A 190 -3.50 5.86 16.16
C PRO A 190 -2.60 5.10 15.18
N PHE A 191 -1.78 5.81 14.39
CA PHE A 191 -0.85 5.16 13.45
C PHE A 191 0.30 4.48 14.19
N MET A 192 0.85 5.11 15.22
CA MET A 192 1.91 4.53 16.04
C MET A 192 1.41 3.28 16.79
N LEU A 193 0.26 3.37 17.47
CA LEU A 193 -0.35 2.23 18.14
C LEU A 193 -0.69 1.12 17.15
N GLY A 194 -1.30 1.48 16.02
CA GLY A 194 -1.63 0.53 14.96
C GLY A 194 -0.40 -0.21 14.44
N GLY A 195 0.67 0.52 14.13
CA GLY A 195 1.93 -0.05 13.65
C GLY A 195 2.57 -1.01 14.66
N VAL A 196 2.69 -0.60 15.92
CA VAL A 196 3.25 -1.45 16.99
C VAL A 196 2.42 -2.71 17.19
N MET A 197 1.10 -2.59 17.22
CA MET A 197 0.21 -3.74 17.36
C MET A 197 0.29 -4.67 16.15
N ALA A 198 0.42 -4.12 14.94
CA ALA A 198 0.60 -4.91 13.73
C ALA A 198 1.88 -5.75 13.75
N LEU A 199 2.99 -5.24 14.30
CA LEU A 199 4.22 -6.02 14.48
C LEU A 199 3.98 -7.25 15.38
N GLY A 200 3.20 -7.08 16.45
CA GLY A 200 2.79 -8.21 17.31
C GLY A 200 1.89 -9.21 16.59
N LEU A 201 0.85 -8.72 15.89
CA LEU A 201 -0.10 -9.56 15.13
C LEU A 201 0.57 -10.36 14.00
N THR A 202 1.67 -9.83 13.47
CA THR A 202 2.39 -10.43 12.33
C THR A 202 3.70 -11.09 12.72
N ALA A 203 4.01 -11.17 14.01
CA ALA A 203 5.24 -11.77 14.52
C ALA A 203 5.45 -13.21 14.03
N VAL A 204 4.36 -13.98 13.90
CA VAL A 204 4.37 -15.36 13.37
C VAL A 204 4.96 -15.45 11.95
N GLN A 205 4.85 -14.38 11.15
CA GLN A 205 5.44 -14.28 9.82
C GLN A 205 6.78 -13.54 9.86
N LEU A 206 6.87 -12.44 10.63
CA LEU A 206 8.04 -11.57 10.64
C LEU A 206 9.26 -12.22 11.31
N LEU A 207 9.09 -12.97 12.40
CA LEU A 207 10.22 -13.58 13.11
C LEU A 207 10.97 -14.60 12.24
N PRO A 208 10.31 -15.58 11.58
CA PRO A 208 11.01 -16.47 10.64
C PRO A 208 11.62 -15.72 9.46
N THR A 209 10.96 -14.67 8.98
CA THR A 209 11.50 -13.83 7.89
C THR A 209 12.78 -13.11 8.31
N LEU A 210 12.84 -12.60 9.53
CA LEU A 210 14.03 -11.96 10.10
C LEU A 210 15.17 -12.98 10.26
N GLU A 211 14.88 -14.17 10.77
CA GLU A 211 15.85 -15.27 10.85
C GLU A 211 16.44 -15.60 9.47
N LEU A 212 15.58 -15.80 8.46
CA LEU A 212 16.03 -16.07 7.09
C LEU A 212 16.85 -14.91 6.50
N SER A 213 16.48 -13.67 6.79
CA SER A 213 17.25 -12.50 6.35
C SER A 213 18.67 -12.51 6.88
N GLN A 214 18.88 -12.98 8.12
CA GLN A 214 20.19 -13.12 8.74
C GLN A 214 21.01 -14.26 8.13
N LEU A 215 20.36 -15.27 7.56
CA LEU A 215 21.03 -16.39 6.88
C LEU A 215 21.22 -16.15 5.38
N SER A 216 20.73 -15.02 4.87
CA SER A 216 20.82 -14.70 3.44
C SER A 216 22.21 -14.20 3.06
N SER A 217 22.52 -14.28 1.76
CA SER A 217 23.74 -13.66 1.19
C SER A 217 23.81 -12.14 1.39
N ARG A 218 22.72 -11.51 1.84
CA ARG A 218 22.59 -10.06 2.08
C ARG A 218 22.74 -9.69 3.56
N GLN A 219 23.13 -10.63 4.44
CA GLN A 219 23.29 -10.37 5.88
C GLN A 219 24.24 -9.20 6.16
N GLY A 220 25.36 -9.13 5.45
CA GLY A 220 26.35 -8.05 5.58
C GLY A 220 25.94 -6.71 4.97
N GLY A 221 24.70 -6.59 4.49
CA GLY A 221 24.24 -5.48 3.68
C GLY A 221 24.49 -5.69 2.19
N LEU A 222 24.17 -4.68 1.40
CA LEU A 222 24.36 -4.65 -0.04
C LEU A 222 25.45 -3.64 -0.39
N SER A 223 26.24 -3.93 -1.40
CA SER A 223 27.17 -2.96 -1.97
C SER A 223 26.40 -1.77 -2.56
N VAL A 224 27.07 -0.62 -2.71
CA VAL A 224 26.45 0.58 -3.29
C VAL A 224 25.87 0.30 -4.68
N ASN A 225 26.55 -0.49 -5.50
CA ASN A 225 26.07 -0.85 -6.84
C ASN A 225 24.80 -1.70 -6.80
N GLU A 226 24.69 -2.64 -5.84
CA GLU A 226 23.48 -3.44 -5.67
C GLU A 226 22.31 -2.60 -5.14
N VAL A 227 22.56 -1.70 -4.19
CA VAL A 227 21.55 -0.76 -3.68
C VAL A 227 21.03 0.14 -4.79
N LEU A 228 21.93 0.65 -5.65
CA LEU A 228 21.58 1.59 -6.71
C LEU A 228 21.15 0.94 -8.03
N SER A 229 21.20 -0.39 -8.14
CA SER A 229 20.96 -1.15 -9.39
C SER A 229 19.58 -0.90 -10.02
N PHE A 230 18.59 -0.53 -9.20
CA PHE A 230 17.22 -0.18 -9.63
C PHE A 230 16.86 1.28 -9.30
N SER A 231 17.87 2.16 -9.24
CA SER A 231 17.61 3.59 -9.02
C SER A 231 16.85 4.17 -10.20
N TRP A 232 15.77 4.88 -9.90
CA TRP A 232 14.99 5.59 -10.90
C TRP A 232 15.82 6.70 -11.55
N HIS A 233 15.99 6.62 -12.87
CA HIS A 233 16.73 7.61 -13.64
C HIS A 233 15.83 8.86 -13.86
N PRO A 234 16.21 10.07 -13.42
CA PRO A 234 15.33 11.25 -13.48
C PRO A 234 14.81 11.60 -14.88
N LEU A 235 15.59 11.32 -15.94
CA LEU A 235 15.15 11.51 -17.33
C LEU A 235 13.97 10.62 -17.74
N LEU A 236 13.72 9.52 -17.02
CA LEU A 236 12.58 8.65 -17.27
C LEU A 236 11.30 9.17 -16.59
N ALA A 237 11.36 10.25 -15.81
CA ALA A 237 10.21 10.70 -15.02
C ALA A 237 8.97 11.03 -15.84
N ALA A 238 9.15 11.73 -16.95
CA ALA A 238 8.04 12.02 -17.86
C ALA A 238 7.52 10.75 -18.53
N HIS A 239 8.42 9.82 -18.91
CA HIS A 239 8.04 8.56 -19.54
C HIS A 239 7.28 7.66 -18.55
N SER A 240 7.67 7.64 -17.28
CA SER A 240 6.97 6.92 -16.20
C SER A 240 5.50 7.30 -16.09
N LEU A 241 5.14 8.55 -16.39
CA LEU A 241 3.77 9.07 -16.30
C LEU A 241 2.96 8.90 -17.58
N LEU A 242 3.55 8.39 -18.65
CA LEU A 242 2.93 8.21 -19.97
C LEU A 242 2.77 6.72 -20.29
N PRO A 243 1.82 6.36 -21.17
CA PRO A 243 1.73 4.99 -21.66
C PRO A 243 3.03 4.62 -22.40
N THR A 244 3.51 3.40 -22.19
CA THR A 244 4.67 2.86 -22.90
C THR A 244 4.28 2.50 -24.33
N TYR A 245 4.57 3.41 -25.27
CA TYR A 245 4.47 3.14 -26.70
C TYR A 245 5.84 2.68 -27.22
N GLY A 246 6.08 1.37 -27.24
CA GLY A 246 7.32 0.77 -27.75
C GLY A 246 8.14 0.09 -26.66
N GLN A 247 9.11 0.77 -26.08
CA GLN A 247 9.97 0.20 -25.03
C GLN A 247 9.25 0.22 -23.67
N SER A 248 9.01 -0.96 -23.12
CA SER A 248 8.50 -1.11 -21.77
C SER A 248 9.53 -0.61 -20.75
N LEU A 249 9.08 0.26 -19.85
CA LEU A 249 9.82 0.60 -18.66
C LEU A 249 9.88 -0.62 -17.72
N PHE A 250 10.90 -0.65 -16.87
CA PHE A 250 10.91 -1.52 -15.70
C PHE A 250 9.61 -1.29 -14.90
N SER A 251 8.94 -2.36 -14.48
CA SER A 251 7.62 -2.34 -13.85
C SER A 251 7.54 -1.39 -12.64
N GLU A 252 8.64 -1.24 -11.93
CA GLU A 252 8.80 -0.41 -10.74
C GLU A 252 8.92 1.09 -11.08
N TYR A 253 9.18 1.41 -12.35
CA TYR A 253 9.23 2.80 -12.85
C TYR A 253 7.90 3.23 -13.48
N VAL A 254 6.92 2.33 -13.63
CA VAL A 254 5.64 2.65 -14.25
C VAL A 254 4.76 3.40 -13.26
N ALA A 255 4.44 4.65 -13.55
CA ALA A 255 3.57 5.52 -12.75
C ALA A 255 2.45 6.16 -13.60
N PHE A 256 2.17 5.60 -14.78
CA PHE A 256 1.26 6.19 -15.76
C PHE A 256 -0.13 6.42 -15.17
N LEU A 257 -0.69 7.60 -15.40
CA LEU A 257 -2.09 7.91 -15.15
C LEU A 257 -2.79 8.12 -16.49
N PRO A 258 -4.02 7.59 -16.69
CA PRO A 258 -4.76 7.83 -17.93
C PRO A 258 -4.74 9.30 -18.32
N LEU A 259 -4.46 9.62 -19.59
CA LEU A 259 -4.36 11.01 -20.07
C LEU A 259 -5.61 11.82 -19.71
N THR A 260 -6.78 11.18 -19.71
CA THR A 260 -8.04 11.78 -19.27
C THR A 260 -8.00 12.25 -17.81
N VAL A 261 -7.40 11.47 -16.91
CA VAL A 261 -7.23 11.80 -15.49
C VAL A 261 -6.23 12.95 -15.34
N LEU A 262 -5.13 12.92 -16.07
CA LEU A 262 -4.14 14.01 -16.08
C LEU A 262 -4.74 15.32 -16.61
N LEU A 263 -5.54 15.25 -17.68
CA LEU A 263 -6.25 16.41 -18.23
C LEU A 263 -7.27 16.96 -17.23
N LEU A 264 -8.05 16.11 -16.58
CA LEU A 264 -9.01 16.53 -15.54
C LEU A 264 -8.29 17.16 -14.34
N ALA A 265 -7.15 16.60 -13.92
CA ALA A 265 -6.32 17.19 -12.87
C ALA A 265 -5.79 18.57 -13.29
N GLY A 266 -5.34 18.72 -14.54
CA GLY A 266 -4.89 19.99 -15.11
C GLY A 266 -6.00 21.04 -15.20
N VAL A 267 -7.19 20.66 -15.68
CA VAL A 267 -8.38 21.53 -15.68
C VAL A 267 -8.77 21.94 -14.27
N GLY A 268 -8.74 21.00 -13.32
CA GLY A 268 -8.98 21.26 -11.90
C GLY A 268 -8.00 22.30 -11.36
N ALA A 269 -6.70 22.11 -11.57
CA ALA A 269 -5.67 23.06 -11.15
C ALA A 269 -5.82 24.44 -11.82
N TRP A 270 -6.17 24.47 -13.10
CA TRP A 270 -6.39 25.71 -13.86
C TRP A 270 -7.62 26.49 -13.39
N GLN A 271 -8.72 25.81 -13.08
CA GLN A 271 -9.90 26.44 -12.48
C GLN A 271 -9.54 26.95 -11.07
N TRP A 272 -8.74 26.18 -10.34
CA TRP A 272 -8.33 26.49 -8.98
C TRP A 272 -7.43 27.72 -8.85
N ARG A 273 -6.62 28.07 -9.86
CA ARG A 273 -5.67 29.21 -9.78
C ARG A 273 -6.30 30.57 -9.41
N HIS A 274 -7.63 30.71 -9.51
CA HIS A 274 -8.37 31.91 -9.10
C HIS A 274 -8.86 31.87 -7.64
N ASN A 275 -8.76 30.72 -6.98
CA ASN A 275 -9.05 30.53 -5.56
C ASN A 275 -7.75 30.64 -4.73
N LYS A 276 -7.51 31.84 -4.19
CA LYS A 276 -6.34 32.17 -3.35
C LYS A 276 -6.09 31.32 -2.09
N PRO A 277 -7.06 30.61 -1.46
CA PRO A 277 -6.80 29.95 -0.17
C PRO A 277 -6.27 28.50 -0.24
N VAL A 278 -6.08 27.89 -1.41
CA VAL A 278 -5.56 26.50 -1.49
C VAL A 278 -4.50 26.41 -2.57
N LEU A 279 -3.28 26.04 -2.15
CA LEU A 279 -2.15 25.71 -3.02
C LEU A 279 -2.29 24.23 -3.44
N PRO A 280 -2.48 23.93 -4.74
CA PRO A 280 -2.46 22.55 -5.20
C PRO A 280 -1.03 22.00 -5.13
N PHE A 281 -0.79 21.01 -4.28
CA PHE A 281 0.44 20.22 -4.30
C PHE A 281 0.19 18.94 -5.09
N ILE A 282 0.97 18.72 -6.14
CA ILE A 282 1.06 17.41 -6.78
C ILE A 282 2.16 16.66 -6.04
N ILE A 283 1.78 15.65 -5.25
CA ILE A 283 2.72 14.73 -4.63
C ILE A 283 2.81 13.52 -5.55
N LEU A 284 3.92 13.40 -6.28
CA LEU A 284 4.32 12.15 -6.90
C LEU A 284 5.05 11.35 -5.82
N VAL A 285 4.40 10.29 -5.31
CA VAL A 285 5.05 9.28 -4.44
C VAL A 285 5.51 8.14 -5.32
#